data_AF-A0A660NST3-F1
#
_entry.id   AF-A0A660NST3-F1
#
_cell.length_a   1.000
_cell.length_b   1.000
_cell.length_c   1.000
_cell.angle_alpha   90.00
_cell.angle_beta   90.00
_cell.angle_gamma   90.00
#
_symmetry.space_group_name_H-M   'P 1'
#
loop_
_entity.id
_entity.type
_entity.pdbx_description
1 polymer ?
#
loop_
_entity_poly.entity_id
_entity_poly.type
_entity_poly.pdbx_seq_one_letter_code
_entity_poly.pdbx_strand_id
1 'polypeptide(L)'
;WGNAIGSGFAFHQGTYTDSENPFVAGSARQIKSRKRNSKLSHISYQPIIPEDGNYAVYVSYKTIKKSVDDAEYIVFHKGQETHFRVNQQMGGGTWVYLGTFAFDKGCNIFNRVILTNHSKHRGVVTADAVRFGGGMGNIARGGQISGLPRALEGARYYTQWAGAPRDVVSKSNGTNDYNDDINSRSLYTNWLAGGSSYIPKKEGLKVPIELVLAVHSDAGVKADGTTVGTLSICTTQQGNPTFGNGLSRRTSQTFASQLITNAKRDIESTFKKTWNTRGVKDANYSETRLPDVPSSIIETLSHQNFADMKFGQDPNFKFTLARSIYKTILRYTASLHNKACIVQPLAPDNFRMEYISKNKIRLRWNEVNDPLEPTAKPTSYNIYMATGTSDFDNGVNVNTNSYEITLEPNVVYNFRITACNRGGESFPTEVLSAYNKEGAKQTILIVNGFYRLSSPAVIDNDVEQGFNFEADPGISYGKTAGWNGRQSNFDKTQSGKEGSAALGYGGDEFVGKFIAGNNFNYVRTHADAIASC
;
A
#
# COMPACT_ATOMS: atom_id res chain seq x y z
N TRP A 1 21.04 3.32 -27.52
CA TRP A 1 20.94 4.14 -26.32
C TRP A 1 22.14 5.07 -26.23
N GLY A 2 21.92 6.37 -26.02
CA GLY A 2 22.99 7.36 -25.77
C GLY A 2 22.81 8.02 -24.40
N ASN A 3 23.69 8.95 -24.05
CA ASN A 3 23.54 9.75 -22.83
C ASN A 3 22.34 10.69 -22.94
N ALA A 4 21.52 10.76 -21.89
CA ALA A 4 20.51 11.79 -21.73
C ALA A 4 21.15 13.08 -21.20
N ILE A 5 20.46 14.21 -21.38
CA ILE A 5 20.88 15.48 -20.78
C ILE A 5 20.44 15.50 -19.30
N GLY A 6 21.37 15.85 -18.42
CA GLY A 6 21.15 15.98 -16.98
C GLY A 6 21.56 14.75 -16.17
N SER A 7 21.47 14.86 -14.85
CA SER A 7 21.84 13.81 -13.90
C SER A 7 20.74 12.76 -13.74
N GLY A 8 21.16 11.58 -13.28
CA GLY A 8 20.33 10.46 -12.83
C GLY A 8 20.71 9.99 -11.44
N PHE A 9 20.14 8.88 -11.01
CA PHE A 9 20.42 8.25 -9.74
C PHE A 9 21.79 7.57 -9.74
N ALA A 10 22.57 7.76 -8.67
CA ALA A 10 23.69 6.90 -8.34
C ALA A 10 23.65 6.48 -6.88
N PHE A 11 23.78 5.17 -6.65
CA PHE A 11 23.96 4.61 -5.33
C PHE A 11 25.45 4.57 -4.97
N HIS A 12 25.78 4.96 -3.75
CA HIS A 12 27.03 4.59 -3.10
C HIS A 12 26.76 3.86 -1.78
N GLN A 13 27.76 3.08 -1.35
CA GLN A 13 27.74 2.38 -0.06
C GLN A 13 27.87 3.36 1.09
N GLY A 14 27.31 3.00 2.25
CA GLY A 14 27.37 3.79 3.47
C GLY A 14 26.20 4.75 3.65
N THR A 15 26.45 5.83 4.38
CA THR A 15 25.44 6.80 4.81
C THR A 15 25.40 8.03 3.92
N TYR A 16 24.21 8.60 3.73
CA TYR A 16 24.01 9.86 3.01
C TYR A 16 23.95 11.01 4.01
N THR A 17 24.69 12.07 3.76
CA THR A 17 24.66 13.29 4.60
C THR A 17 23.40 14.12 4.32
N ASP A 18 23.00 15.04 5.21
CA ASP A 18 21.73 15.79 5.08
C ASP A 18 21.56 16.57 3.77
N SER A 19 22.64 17.09 3.19
CA SER A 19 22.59 17.83 1.93
C SER A 19 22.72 16.96 0.68
N GLU A 20 22.92 15.66 0.84
CA GLU A 20 23.23 14.76 -0.26
C GLU A 20 21.97 14.29 -0.99
N ASN A 21 21.95 14.47 -2.32
CA ASN A 21 20.86 14.03 -3.17
C ASN A 21 21.37 12.97 -4.16
N PRO A 22 20.92 11.70 -4.05
CA PRO A 22 21.43 10.63 -4.92
C PRO A 22 21.03 10.80 -6.40
N PHE A 23 20.00 11.59 -6.71
CA PHE A 23 19.53 11.84 -8.07
C PHE A 23 20.33 12.91 -8.83
N VAL A 24 21.36 13.49 -8.21
CA VAL A 24 22.32 14.37 -8.89
C VAL A 24 23.70 13.75 -9.07
N ALA A 25 23.92 12.56 -8.52
CA ALA A 25 25.22 11.90 -8.51
C ALA A 25 25.47 10.96 -9.73
N GLY A 26 24.40 10.55 -10.42
CA GLY A 26 24.47 9.60 -11.54
C GLY A 26 24.20 10.21 -12.92
N SER A 27 24.00 9.34 -13.90
CA SER A 27 23.68 9.71 -15.28
C SER A 27 22.47 8.93 -15.80
N ALA A 28 21.76 9.48 -16.78
CA ALA A 28 20.64 8.82 -17.44
C ALA A 28 20.95 8.51 -18.91
N ARG A 29 20.25 7.53 -19.48
CA ARG A 29 20.34 7.14 -20.89
C ARG A 29 19.05 7.51 -21.63
N GLN A 30 19.15 7.70 -22.94
CA GLN A 30 18.01 8.00 -23.81
C GLN A 30 18.07 7.27 -25.15
N ILE A 31 16.90 7.10 -25.77
CA ILE A 31 16.75 6.55 -27.12
C ILE A 31 15.45 7.05 -27.77
N LYS A 32 15.45 7.21 -29.10
CA LYS A 32 14.23 7.52 -29.85
C LYS A 32 13.23 6.36 -29.74
N SER A 33 11.95 6.70 -29.55
CA SER A 33 10.88 5.70 -29.51
C SER A 33 10.63 5.03 -30.87
N ARG A 34 10.01 3.85 -30.83
CA ARG A 34 9.64 3.04 -31.99
C ARG A 34 8.22 2.50 -31.81
N LYS A 35 7.45 2.49 -32.90
CA LYS A 35 6.09 1.91 -32.94
C LYS A 35 6.06 0.43 -33.37
N ARG A 36 7.09 -0.05 -34.08
CA ARG A 36 7.13 -1.40 -34.66
C ARG A 36 7.96 -2.33 -33.78
N ASN A 37 7.40 -3.50 -33.47
CA ASN A 37 8.04 -4.49 -32.58
C ASN A 37 9.31 -5.12 -33.18
N SER A 38 9.44 -5.19 -34.50
CA SER A 38 10.55 -5.88 -35.17
C SER A 38 11.93 -5.21 -35.04
N LYS A 39 12.02 -4.03 -34.42
CA LYS A 39 13.28 -3.27 -34.24
C LYS A 39 13.37 -2.57 -32.89
N LEU A 40 12.81 -3.18 -31.84
CA LEU A 40 12.91 -2.62 -30.49
C LEU A 40 14.33 -2.79 -29.94
N SER A 41 14.77 -1.76 -29.22
CA SER A 41 15.94 -1.84 -28.34
C SER A 41 15.45 -1.79 -26.91
N HIS A 42 16.18 -2.44 -26.00
CA HIS A 42 15.81 -2.49 -24.60
C HIS A 42 17.03 -2.31 -23.68
N ILE A 43 16.75 -2.06 -22.41
CA ILE A 43 17.69 -2.18 -21.28
C ILE A 43 17.10 -3.22 -20.32
N SER A 44 17.94 -4.12 -19.82
CA SER A 44 17.57 -5.15 -18.85
C SER A 44 18.22 -4.84 -17.51
N TYR A 45 17.40 -4.59 -16.49
CA TYR A 45 17.81 -4.41 -15.09
C TYR A 45 17.61 -5.74 -14.35
N GLN A 46 18.69 -6.48 -14.10
CA GLN A 46 18.65 -7.83 -13.53
C GLN A 46 19.46 -7.87 -12.22
N PRO A 47 18.82 -7.70 -11.04
CA PRO A 47 19.51 -7.74 -9.75
C PRO A 47 19.91 -9.17 -9.34
N ILE A 48 20.73 -9.25 -8.28
CA ILE A 48 20.84 -10.47 -7.46
C ILE A 48 19.84 -10.32 -6.31
N ILE A 49 18.79 -11.14 -6.32
CA ILE A 49 17.79 -11.17 -5.24
C ILE A 49 18.35 -12.01 -4.08
N PRO A 50 18.41 -11.50 -2.84
CA PRO A 50 19.06 -12.19 -1.73
C PRO A 50 18.29 -13.43 -1.23
N GLU A 51 16.96 -13.35 -1.27
CA GLU A 51 16.04 -14.38 -0.80
C GLU A 51 14.73 -14.36 -1.58
N ASP A 52 14.09 -15.52 -1.69
CA ASP A 52 12.73 -15.64 -2.23
C ASP A 52 11.78 -14.72 -1.47
N GLY A 53 10.95 -13.97 -2.20
CA GLY A 53 9.95 -13.13 -1.54
C GLY A 53 9.32 -12.08 -2.43
N ASN A 54 8.49 -11.26 -1.80
CA ASN A 54 7.80 -10.15 -2.45
C ASN A 54 8.63 -8.87 -2.37
N TYR A 55 8.98 -8.31 -3.53
CA TYR A 55 9.77 -7.08 -3.62
C TYR A 55 8.96 -6.00 -4.33
N ALA A 56 8.84 -4.84 -3.68
CA ALA A 56 8.34 -3.63 -4.31
C ALA A 56 9.32 -3.16 -5.39
N VAL A 57 8.84 -2.97 -6.62
CA VAL A 57 9.64 -2.53 -7.77
C VAL A 57 9.35 -1.06 -8.04
N TYR A 58 10.41 -0.26 -8.05
CA TYR A 58 10.37 1.15 -8.41
C TYR A 58 11.30 1.39 -9.60
N VAL A 59 10.91 2.30 -10.48
CA VAL A 59 11.73 2.77 -11.59
C VAL A 59 12.00 4.25 -11.43
N SER A 60 13.13 4.72 -11.93
CA SER A 60 13.41 6.13 -12.14
C SER A 60 13.79 6.37 -13.60
N TYR A 61 13.61 7.62 -14.03
CA TYR A 61 13.92 8.07 -15.37
C TYR A 61 14.09 9.60 -15.36
N LYS A 62 14.51 10.17 -16.49
CA LYS A 62 14.68 11.62 -16.63
C LYS A 62 13.63 12.20 -17.57
N THR A 63 12.78 13.08 -17.05
CA THR A 63 11.89 13.84 -17.92
C THR A 63 12.69 14.87 -18.72
N ILE A 64 12.63 14.78 -20.05
CA ILE A 64 13.28 15.68 -20.99
C ILE A 64 12.29 16.13 -22.07
N LYS A 65 12.71 17.09 -22.91
CA LYS A 65 11.91 17.53 -24.05
C LYS A 65 11.60 16.34 -24.97
N LYS A 66 10.31 16.15 -25.30
CA LYS A 66 9.77 15.03 -26.10
C LYS A 66 9.82 13.65 -25.41
N SER A 67 9.90 13.58 -24.08
CA SER A 67 9.61 12.33 -23.37
C SER A 67 8.25 11.75 -23.78
N VAL A 68 8.17 10.44 -23.94
CA VAL A 68 6.90 9.74 -24.23
C VAL A 68 6.05 9.59 -22.96
N ASP A 69 4.75 9.43 -23.16
CA ASP A 69 3.75 9.26 -22.11
C ASP A 69 3.38 7.78 -21.84
N ASP A 70 3.96 6.84 -22.59
CA ASP A 70 3.62 5.41 -22.56
C ASP A 70 4.85 4.49 -22.64
N ALA A 71 5.97 4.87 -22.01
CA ALA A 71 7.18 4.07 -21.98
C ALA A 71 6.91 2.68 -21.37
N GLU A 72 7.35 1.63 -22.04
CA GLU A 72 7.04 0.25 -21.67
C GLU A 72 8.08 -0.33 -20.72
N TYR A 73 7.63 -0.65 -19.51
CA TYR A 73 8.38 -1.46 -18.56
C TYR A 73 7.74 -2.84 -18.44
N ILE A 74 8.56 -3.89 -18.45
CA ILE A 74 8.12 -5.28 -18.31
C ILE A 74 8.81 -5.85 -17.08
N VAL A 75 8.04 -6.18 -16.05
CA VAL A 75 8.54 -6.85 -14.85
C VAL A 75 8.43 -8.35 -15.09
N PHE A 76 9.56 -9.04 -15.17
CA PHE A 76 9.62 -10.50 -15.15
C PHE A 76 9.76 -10.93 -13.70
N HIS A 77 8.86 -11.81 -13.23
CA HIS A 77 8.79 -12.25 -11.84
C HIS A 77 8.24 -13.69 -11.78
N LYS A 78 8.93 -14.61 -11.09
CA LYS A 78 8.58 -16.04 -10.93
C LYS A 78 7.83 -16.65 -12.13
N GLY A 79 8.45 -16.63 -13.31
CA GLY A 79 7.90 -17.22 -14.54
C GLY A 79 6.77 -16.45 -15.24
N GLN A 80 6.37 -15.29 -14.71
CA GLN A 80 5.36 -14.39 -15.26
C GLN A 80 5.98 -13.09 -15.79
N GLU A 81 5.22 -12.38 -16.63
CA GLU A 81 5.54 -11.02 -17.04
C GLU A 81 4.34 -10.07 -16.81
N THR A 82 4.62 -8.88 -16.29
CA THR A 82 3.63 -7.82 -16.09
C THR A 82 4.10 -6.54 -16.78
N HIS A 83 3.26 -6.01 -17.66
CA HIS A 83 3.58 -4.86 -18.51
C HIS A 83 2.99 -3.55 -17.96
N PHE A 84 3.81 -2.51 -17.91
CA PHE A 84 3.45 -1.17 -17.47
C PHE A 84 3.69 -0.14 -18.57
N ARG A 85 2.79 0.85 -18.66
CA ARG A 85 2.96 2.06 -19.47
C ARG A 85 3.18 3.23 -18.53
N VAL A 86 4.39 3.78 -18.55
CA VAL A 86 4.80 4.86 -17.65
C VAL A 86 4.92 6.16 -18.42
N ASN A 87 4.25 7.20 -17.93
CA ASN A 87 4.32 8.54 -18.50
C ASN A 87 5.60 9.25 -18.06
N GLN A 88 6.61 9.31 -18.94
CA GLN A 88 7.89 9.94 -18.65
C GLN A 88 7.89 11.48 -18.79
N GLN A 89 6.73 12.10 -19.06
CA GLN A 89 6.58 13.55 -19.12
C GLN A 89 6.40 14.21 -17.74
N MET A 90 6.26 13.40 -16.70
CA MET A 90 6.10 13.79 -15.30
C MET A 90 6.93 12.85 -14.41
N GLY A 91 7.11 13.18 -13.13
CA GLY A 91 7.72 12.26 -12.15
C GLY A 91 9.17 11.84 -12.40
N GLY A 92 9.91 12.55 -13.27
CA GLY A 92 11.32 12.26 -13.53
C GLY A 92 12.25 12.70 -12.39
N GLY A 93 13.32 11.94 -12.13
CA GLY A 93 14.29 12.23 -11.07
C GLY A 93 13.83 11.85 -9.67
N THR A 94 12.89 10.90 -9.56
CA THR A 94 12.44 10.32 -8.29
C THR A 94 12.03 8.85 -8.50
N TRP A 95 11.55 8.19 -7.45
CA TRP A 95 11.09 6.80 -7.49
C TRP A 95 9.61 6.68 -7.89
N VAL A 96 9.32 5.95 -8.97
CA VAL A 96 7.97 5.62 -9.44
C VAL A 96 7.69 4.15 -9.17
N TYR A 97 6.70 3.86 -8.33
CA TYR A 97 6.30 2.50 -7.98
C TYR A 97 5.54 1.82 -9.13
N LEU A 98 5.95 0.60 -9.50
CA LEU A 98 5.25 -0.23 -10.48
C LEU A 98 4.32 -1.25 -9.82
N GLY A 99 4.76 -1.84 -8.70
CA GLY A 99 4.05 -2.94 -8.06
C GLY A 99 4.94 -3.72 -7.12
N THR A 100 4.38 -4.72 -6.47
CA THR A 100 5.12 -5.68 -5.64
C THR A 100 4.93 -7.06 -6.23
N PHE A 101 6.03 -7.77 -6.47
CA PHE A 101 6.04 -9.03 -7.21
C PHE A 101 6.88 -10.07 -6.49
N ALA A 102 6.58 -11.34 -6.71
CA ALA A 102 7.33 -12.44 -6.15
C ALA A 102 8.58 -12.74 -6.99
N PHE A 103 9.75 -12.79 -6.37
CA PHE A 103 11.01 -13.12 -7.02
C PHE A 103 11.65 -14.35 -6.36
N ASP A 104 12.38 -15.12 -7.15
CA ASP A 104 13.25 -16.19 -6.63
C ASP A 104 14.58 -15.60 -6.17
N LYS A 105 15.27 -16.26 -5.25
CA LYS A 105 16.65 -15.94 -4.92
C LYS A 105 17.56 -16.04 -6.16
N GLY A 106 18.55 -15.16 -6.22
CA GLY A 106 19.60 -15.16 -7.22
C GLY A 106 19.34 -14.19 -8.38
N CYS A 107 20.11 -14.38 -9.46
CA CYS A 107 20.12 -13.51 -10.63
C CYS A 107 19.80 -14.35 -11.86
N ASN A 108 18.58 -14.20 -12.39
CA ASN A 108 18.12 -14.95 -13.56
C ASN A 108 17.19 -14.09 -14.43
N ILE A 109 16.85 -14.59 -15.62
CA ILE A 109 16.05 -13.86 -16.61
C ILE A 109 14.58 -13.65 -16.20
N PHE A 110 14.10 -14.38 -15.19
CA PHE A 110 12.79 -14.23 -14.58
C PHE A 110 12.81 -13.28 -13.37
N ASN A 111 13.99 -12.71 -13.03
CA ASN A 111 14.18 -11.72 -11.97
C ASN A 111 14.69 -10.41 -12.56
N ARG A 112 13.88 -9.72 -13.38
CA ARG A 112 14.36 -8.48 -14.03
C ARG A 112 13.24 -7.52 -14.41
N VAL A 113 13.63 -6.28 -14.65
CA VAL A 113 12.80 -5.28 -15.31
C VAL A 113 13.41 -4.93 -16.66
N ILE A 114 12.62 -5.03 -17.72
CA ILE A 114 13.01 -4.58 -19.06
C ILE A 114 12.33 -3.25 -19.36
N LEU A 115 13.12 -2.26 -19.81
CA LEU A 115 12.61 -1.05 -20.43
C LEU A 115 12.83 -1.13 -21.94
N THR A 116 11.76 -1.09 -22.73
CA THR A 116 11.87 -1.06 -24.20
C THR A 116 11.74 0.38 -24.72
N ASN A 117 12.20 0.64 -25.94
CA ASN A 117 11.90 1.90 -26.63
C ASN A 117 10.56 1.89 -27.37
N HIS A 118 9.67 0.94 -27.05
CA HIS A 118 8.33 0.86 -27.62
C HIS A 118 7.44 1.98 -27.08
N SER A 119 6.73 2.66 -27.97
CA SER A 119 5.72 3.66 -27.64
C SER A 119 4.83 3.90 -28.85
N LYS A 120 3.55 4.20 -28.60
CA LYS A 120 2.58 4.60 -29.64
C LYS A 120 2.88 6.00 -30.18
N HIS A 121 3.68 6.78 -29.45
CA HIS A 121 4.01 8.18 -29.74
C HIS A 121 5.45 8.35 -30.21
N ARG A 122 5.69 9.36 -31.06
CA ARG A 122 7.05 9.74 -31.46
C ARG A 122 7.65 10.59 -30.35
N GLY A 123 8.81 10.19 -29.84
CA GLY A 123 9.48 10.91 -28.76
C GLY A 123 10.77 10.21 -28.34
N VAL A 124 11.08 10.36 -27.07
CA VAL A 124 12.27 9.81 -26.43
C VAL A 124 11.86 8.99 -25.22
N VAL A 125 12.44 7.81 -25.09
CA VAL A 125 12.42 6.99 -23.87
C VAL A 125 13.73 7.23 -23.15
N THR A 126 13.65 7.50 -21.86
CA THR A 126 14.80 7.65 -20.97
C THR A 126 14.84 6.54 -19.94
N ALA A 127 16.05 6.21 -19.49
CA ALA A 127 16.34 5.14 -18.56
C ALA A 127 17.32 5.64 -17.50
N ASP A 128 17.09 5.31 -16.25
CA ASP A 128 17.95 5.67 -15.13
C ASP A 128 18.18 4.42 -14.26
N ALA A 129 17.45 4.26 -13.15
CA ALA A 129 17.63 3.15 -12.21
C ALA A 129 16.34 2.36 -11.95
N VAL A 130 16.51 1.15 -11.42
CA VAL A 130 15.43 0.31 -10.89
C VAL A 130 15.80 -0.11 -9.48
N ARG A 131 14.84 -0.04 -8.56
CA ARG A 131 14.99 -0.44 -7.16
C ARG A 131 14.03 -1.56 -6.83
N PHE A 132 14.58 -2.63 -6.25
CA PHE A 132 13.84 -3.79 -5.75
C PHE A 132 13.85 -3.75 -4.21
N GLY A 133 12.67 -3.71 -3.60
CA GLY A 133 12.48 -3.63 -2.15
C GLY A 133 12.45 -2.20 -1.57
N GLY A 134 11.94 -2.11 -0.34
CA GLY A 134 11.83 -0.85 0.42
C GLY A 134 13.17 -0.32 0.95
N GLY A 135 14.08 -1.24 1.31
CA GLY A 135 15.41 -0.95 1.83
C GLY A 135 15.41 -0.45 3.29
N MET A 136 16.61 -0.30 3.83
CA MET A 136 16.86 0.24 5.17
C MET A 136 17.14 1.74 5.11
N GLY A 137 16.92 2.39 6.23
CA GLY A 137 17.29 3.79 6.46
C GLY A 137 18.79 3.99 6.42
N ASN A 138 19.23 4.94 5.59
CA ASN A 138 20.64 5.22 5.34
C ASN A 138 20.95 6.72 5.25
N ILE A 139 19.99 7.56 5.62
CA ILE A 139 20.14 9.01 5.70
C ILE A 139 20.60 9.37 7.12
N ALA A 140 21.79 9.97 7.26
CA ALA A 140 22.35 10.29 8.55
C ALA A 140 21.81 11.62 9.10
N ARG A 141 21.51 11.65 10.40
CA ARG A 141 21.21 12.85 11.20
C ARG A 141 21.98 12.77 12.50
N GLY A 142 22.65 13.86 12.89
CA GLY A 142 23.53 13.86 14.07
C GLY A 142 24.66 12.81 14.01
N GLY A 143 25.06 12.38 12.81
CA GLY A 143 26.09 11.35 12.61
C GLY A 143 25.60 9.90 12.71
N GLN A 144 24.30 9.67 12.88
CA GLN A 144 23.72 8.33 13.00
C GLN A 144 22.59 8.09 11.99
N ILE A 145 22.37 6.83 11.63
CA ILE A 145 21.19 6.37 10.89
C ILE A 145 20.20 5.72 11.86
N SER A 146 18.93 5.61 11.46
CA SER A 146 17.88 5.01 12.30
C SER A 146 18.08 3.53 12.60
N GLY A 147 18.75 2.77 11.71
CA GLY A 147 18.79 1.31 11.76
C GLY A 147 17.45 0.63 11.44
N LEU A 148 16.43 1.39 11.03
CA LEU A 148 15.09 0.91 10.76
C LEU A 148 14.84 0.73 9.26
N PRO A 149 13.87 -0.11 8.85
CA PRO A 149 13.33 -0.10 7.50
C PRO A 149 12.93 1.33 7.10
N ARG A 150 13.24 1.74 5.87
CA ARG A 150 12.99 3.12 5.40
C ARG A 150 11.52 3.55 5.52
N ALA A 151 10.59 2.59 5.47
CA ALA A 151 9.15 2.84 5.64
C ALA A 151 8.75 3.24 7.07
N LEU A 152 9.65 3.09 8.04
CA LEU A 152 9.44 3.44 9.45
C LEU A 152 10.24 4.70 9.86
N GLU A 153 10.94 5.34 8.92
CA GLU A 153 11.64 6.60 9.17
C GLU A 153 10.72 7.81 8.99
N GLY A 154 11.16 8.96 9.50
CA GLY A 154 10.51 10.23 9.21
C GLY A 154 10.42 10.48 7.71
N ALA A 155 9.31 11.09 7.26
CA ALA A 155 9.08 11.50 5.89
C ALA A 155 10.27 12.30 5.32
N ARG A 156 10.89 13.17 6.12
CA ARG A 156 12.07 13.96 5.67
C ARG A 156 13.15 13.08 5.05
N TYR A 157 13.47 11.96 5.69
CA TYR A 157 14.54 11.03 5.29
C TYR A 157 14.20 10.40 3.94
N TYR A 158 12.95 9.97 3.77
CA TYR A 158 12.46 9.46 2.49
C TYR A 158 12.49 10.52 1.39
N THR A 159 12.04 11.76 1.66
CA THR A 159 12.02 12.82 0.63
C THR A 159 13.43 13.13 0.11
N GLN A 160 14.45 13.10 0.98
CA GLN A 160 15.84 13.24 0.57
C GLN A 160 16.28 12.05 -0.30
N TRP A 161 16.03 10.83 0.16
CA TRP A 161 16.32 9.61 -0.61
C TRP A 161 15.61 9.57 -1.98
N ALA A 162 14.43 10.17 -2.07
CA ALA A 162 13.62 10.27 -3.27
C ALA A 162 14.01 11.47 -4.16
N GLY A 163 15.08 12.17 -3.84
CA GLY A 163 15.68 13.20 -4.71
C GLY A 163 15.06 14.58 -4.59
N ALA A 164 14.27 14.86 -3.55
CA ALA A 164 13.66 16.16 -3.37
C ALA A 164 14.73 17.28 -3.20
N PRO A 165 14.49 18.49 -3.72
CA PRO A 165 15.35 19.65 -3.49
C PRO A 165 15.52 19.99 -2.01
N ARG A 166 16.63 20.64 -1.65
CA ARG A 166 17.00 20.91 -0.26
C ARG A 166 15.94 21.71 0.51
N ASP A 167 15.27 22.64 -0.16
CA ASP A 167 14.22 23.49 0.42
C ASP A 167 12.86 22.80 0.54
N VAL A 168 12.70 21.62 -0.08
CA VAL A 168 11.57 20.70 0.12
C VAL A 168 11.86 19.76 1.27
N VAL A 169 13.09 19.23 1.34
CA VAL A 169 13.55 18.32 2.40
C VAL A 169 13.58 19.02 3.76
N SER A 170 14.03 20.27 3.83
CA SER A 170 14.14 20.98 5.10
C SER A 170 14.11 22.50 4.94
N LYS A 171 13.14 23.15 5.58
CA LYS A 171 13.02 24.61 5.62
C LYS A 171 13.92 25.24 6.68
N SER A 172 14.29 24.47 7.70
CA SER A 172 15.18 24.92 8.77
C SER A 172 16.68 24.83 8.42
N ASN A 173 17.04 24.39 7.21
CA ASN A 173 18.42 24.02 6.88
C ASN A 173 19.03 22.99 7.85
N GLY A 174 18.18 22.11 8.38
CA GLY A 174 18.55 20.95 9.17
C GLY A 174 18.71 21.22 10.66
N THR A 175 18.44 22.44 11.12
CA THR A 175 18.52 22.80 12.54
C THR A 175 17.32 22.34 13.36
N ASN A 176 16.23 21.90 12.71
CA ASN A 176 15.02 21.40 13.36
C ASN A 176 14.42 20.21 12.59
N ASP A 177 14.87 19.00 12.92
CA ASP A 177 14.46 17.76 12.26
C ASP A 177 12.96 17.49 12.39
N TYR A 178 12.38 17.74 13.57
CA TYR A 178 10.96 17.50 13.85
C TYR A 178 10.04 18.37 12.97
N ASN A 179 10.29 19.68 12.93
CA ASN A 179 9.50 20.58 12.09
C ASN A 179 9.70 20.28 10.61
N ASP A 180 10.93 19.95 10.19
CA ASP A 180 11.19 19.58 8.81
C ASP A 180 10.50 18.28 8.41
N ASP A 181 10.43 17.29 9.30
CA ASP A 181 9.70 16.04 9.06
C ASP A 181 8.23 16.28 8.72
N ILE A 182 7.53 17.01 9.59
CA ILE A 182 6.11 17.33 9.41
C ILE A 182 5.89 18.14 8.12
N ASN A 183 6.74 19.14 7.86
CA ASN A 183 6.61 20.02 6.70
C ASN A 183 6.92 19.31 5.38
N SER A 184 7.92 18.43 5.37
CA SER A 184 8.41 17.75 4.16
C SER A 184 7.32 16.95 3.45
N ARG A 185 6.36 16.35 4.17
CA ARG A 185 5.23 15.59 3.61
C ARG A 185 4.42 16.42 2.60
N SER A 186 4.05 17.63 3.02
CA SER A 186 3.24 18.54 2.19
C SER A 186 4.07 19.23 1.12
N LEU A 187 5.30 19.63 1.46
CA LEU A 187 6.21 20.27 0.50
C LEU A 187 6.60 19.32 -0.62
N TYR A 188 6.83 18.05 -0.30
CA TYR A 188 7.13 17.00 -1.29
C TYR A 188 5.95 16.77 -2.22
N THR A 189 4.73 16.72 -1.68
CA THR A 189 3.51 16.64 -2.50
C THR A 189 3.39 17.83 -3.46
N ASN A 190 3.60 19.05 -2.96
CA ASN A 190 3.58 20.25 -3.79
C ASN A 190 4.67 20.25 -4.87
N TRP A 191 5.86 19.73 -4.56
CA TRP A 191 6.95 19.58 -5.54
C TRP A 191 6.63 18.52 -6.60
N LEU A 192 6.08 17.37 -6.21
CA LEU A 192 5.63 16.35 -7.16
C LEU A 192 4.56 16.92 -8.11
N ALA A 193 3.62 17.69 -7.57
CA ALA A 193 2.47 18.18 -8.32
C ALA A 193 2.65 19.55 -8.99
N GLY A 194 3.72 20.29 -8.69
CA GLY A 194 4.02 21.55 -9.34
C GLY A 194 4.08 21.41 -10.86
N GLY A 195 3.34 22.26 -11.57
CA GLY A 195 3.23 22.29 -13.02
C GLY A 195 2.20 21.31 -13.59
N SER A 196 1.47 20.60 -12.74
CA SER A 196 0.32 19.77 -13.12
C SER A 196 -0.95 20.61 -13.30
N SER A 197 -2.04 19.96 -13.69
CA SER A 197 -3.38 20.57 -13.75
C SER A 197 -3.92 21.02 -12.38
N TYR A 198 -3.40 20.49 -11.27
CA TYR A 198 -3.88 20.82 -9.92
C TYR A 198 -3.04 21.91 -9.24
N ILE A 199 -1.75 22.01 -9.58
CA ILE A 199 -0.85 23.07 -9.10
C ILE A 199 -0.10 23.71 -10.29
N PRO A 200 -0.82 24.41 -11.20
CA PRO A 200 -0.24 24.87 -12.48
C PRO A 200 0.77 26.00 -12.34
N LYS A 201 0.73 26.77 -11.24
CA LYS A 201 1.53 28.00 -11.04
C LYS A 201 2.84 27.78 -10.27
N LYS A 202 3.14 26.56 -9.84
CA LYS A 202 4.40 26.21 -9.17
C LYS A 202 5.25 25.32 -10.06
N GLU A 203 6.56 25.40 -9.96
CA GLU A 203 7.45 24.44 -10.61
C GLU A 203 7.48 23.11 -9.85
N GLY A 204 7.68 22.01 -10.56
CA GLY A 204 7.65 20.67 -9.97
C GLY A 204 7.72 19.56 -11.02
N LEU A 205 7.35 18.35 -10.59
CA LEU A 205 7.41 17.14 -11.42
C LEU A 205 6.12 16.84 -12.20
N LYS A 206 5.14 17.75 -12.19
CA LYS A 206 3.90 17.69 -12.98
C LYS A 206 3.01 16.47 -12.75
N VAL A 207 3.16 15.78 -11.62
CA VAL A 207 2.30 14.65 -11.25
C VAL A 207 0.93 15.18 -10.83
N PRO A 208 -0.19 14.75 -11.44
CA PRO A 208 -1.51 15.32 -11.17
C PRO A 208 -2.10 14.79 -9.86
N ILE A 209 -1.56 15.21 -8.72
CA ILE A 209 -2.08 14.88 -7.38
C ILE A 209 -3.23 15.84 -7.07
N GLU A 210 -4.39 15.31 -6.72
CA GLU A 210 -5.62 16.11 -6.53
C GLU A 210 -6.11 16.22 -5.09
N LEU A 211 -5.59 15.40 -4.19
CA LEU A 211 -6.04 15.30 -2.79
C LEU A 211 -4.89 14.80 -1.91
N VAL A 212 -4.84 15.27 -0.66
CA VAL A 212 -3.97 14.75 0.40
C VAL A 212 -4.80 14.27 1.59
N LEU A 213 -4.49 13.10 2.10
CA LEU A 213 -5.01 12.62 3.39
C LEU A 213 -3.85 12.15 4.25
N ALA A 214 -3.69 12.75 5.41
CA ALA A 214 -2.82 12.24 6.46
C ALA A 214 -3.64 11.35 7.40
N VAL A 215 -3.21 10.11 7.60
CA VAL A 215 -3.88 9.15 8.48
C VAL A 215 -3.03 8.99 9.72
N HIS A 216 -3.60 9.39 10.86
CA HIS A 216 -2.95 9.43 12.16
C HIS A 216 -3.81 8.70 13.19
N SER A 217 -3.22 8.47 14.36
CA SER A 217 -3.96 8.17 15.58
C SER A 217 -3.55 9.21 16.62
N ASP A 218 -4.45 9.52 17.55
CA ASP A 218 -4.28 10.65 18.46
C ASP A 218 -3.96 10.20 19.89
N ALA A 219 -3.62 11.15 20.73
CA ALA A 219 -3.43 10.98 22.16
C ALA A 219 -4.65 11.51 22.93
N GLY A 220 -5.15 10.73 23.88
CA GLY A 220 -6.30 11.08 24.71
C GLY A 220 -6.83 9.87 25.47
N VAL A 221 -7.38 10.08 26.66
CA VAL A 221 -7.83 8.99 27.54
C VAL A 221 -9.22 9.31 28.06
N LYS A 222 -10.05 8.29 28.28
CA LYS A 222 -11.31 8.41 29.02
C LYS A 222 -11.36 7.42 30.18
N ALA A 223 -11.69 7.93 31.36
CA ALA A 223 -11.81 7.13 32.58
C ALA A 223 -13.09 6.26 32.61
N ASP A 224 -14.11 6.62 31.82
CA ASP A 224 -15.41 5.92 31.78
C ASP A 224 -15.38 4.63 30.92
N GLY A 225 -14.21 4.26 30.39
CA GLY A 225 -14.05 3.06 29.56
C GLY A 225 -14.68 3.17 28.16
N THR A 226 -15.16 4.35 27.76
CA THR A 226 -15.70 4.59 26.42
C THR A 226 -14.60 4.99 25.44
N THR A 227 -14.91 4.97 24.14
CA THR A 227 -13.96 5.40 23.11
C THR A 227 -13.76 6.92 23.12
N VAL A 228 -12.55 7.39 22.83
CA VAL A 228 -12.29 8.78 22.43
C VAL A 228 -12.79 8.99 21.01
N GLY A 229 -12.42 8.07 20.12
CA GLY A 229 -12.92 8.00 18.75
C GLY A 229 -12.32 9.03 17.81
N THR A 230 -12.96 9.18 16.65
CA THR A 230 -12.36 9.81 15.47
C THR A 230 -12.43 11.35 15.51
N LEU A 231 -11.35 12.01 15.09
CA LEU A 231 -11.29 13.45 14.80
C LEU A 231 -10.83 13.64 13.35
N SER A 232 -11.27 14.71 12.69
CA SER A 232 -10.64 15.15 11.46
C SER A 232 -10.22 16.60 11.58
N ILE A 233 -9.09 16.95 10.97
CA ILE A 233 -8.50 18.27 11.06
C ILE A 233 -8.37 18.83 9.64
N CYS A 234 -8.74 20.10 9.48
CA CYS A 234 -8.48 20.86 8.27
C CYS A 234 -7.91 22.24 8.65
N THR A 235 -7.46 23.00 7.66
CA THR A 235 -7.07 24.40 7.86
C THR A 235 -7.76 25.23 6.80
N THR A 236 -8.70 26.09 7.19
CA THR A 236 -9.41 27.00 6.27
C THR A 236 -9.06 28.47 6.49
N GLN A 237 -8.70 28.84 7.71
CA GLN A 237 -8.45 30.23 8.10
C GLN A 237 -6.99 30.66 7.95
N GLN A 238 -6.04 29.72 7.98
CA GLN A 238 -4.61 29.99 7.79
C GLN A 238 -4.13 29.42 6.45
N GLY A 239 -3.31 30.18 5.73
CA GLY A 239 -2.84 29.85 4.38
C GLY A 239 -3.65 30.55 3.27
N ASN A 240 -3.48 30.11 2.03
CA ASN A 240 -4.16 30.73 0.88
C ASN A 240 -5.65 30.39 0.87
N PRO A 241 -6.56 31.34 0.59
CA PRO A 241 -8.01 31.09 0.56
C PRO A 241 -8.44 30.13 -0.56
N THR A 242 -7.57 29.92 -1.56
CA THR A 242 -7.74 28.98 -2.66
C THR A 242 -6.50 28.10 -2.82
N PHE A 243 -6.69 26.93 -3.41
CA PHE A 243 -5.65 25.99 -3.85
C PHE A 243 -5.02 26.40 -5.18
N GLY A 244 -4.03 25.64 -5.65
CA GLY A 244 -3.24 25.94 -6.85
C GLY A 244 -4.08 26.10 -8.13
N ASN A 245 -5.18 25.35 -8.24
CA ASN A 245 -6.13 25.42 -9.34
C ASN A 245 -7.28 26.44 -9.14
N GLY A 246 -7.28 27.20 -8.04
CA GLY A 246 -8.31 28.17 -7.70
C GLY A 246 -9.50 27.63 -6.89
N LEU A 247 -9.55 26.32 -6.60
CA LEU A 247 -10.59 25.73 -5.75
C LEU A 247 -10.52 26.34 -4.33
N SER A 248 -11.68 26.65 -3.74
CA SER A 248 -11.73 27.20 -2.37
C SER A 248 -11.11 26.24 -1.36
N ARG A 249 -10.30 26.76 -0.43
CA ARG A 249 -9.73 25.95 0.66
C ARG A 249 -10.78 25.34 1.59
N ARG A 250 -11.99 25.92 1.62
CA ARG A 250 -13.12 25.40 2.40
C ARG A 250 -13.56 24.00 1.96
N THR A 251 -13.23 23.56 0.75
CA THR A 251 -13.55 22.19 0.32
C THR A 251 -12.83 21.12 1.15
N SER A 252 -11.72 21.44 1.80
CA SER A 252 -11.06 20.57 2.78
C SER A 252 -11.93 20.34 4.03
N GLN A 253 -12.70 21.33 4.46
CA GLN A 253 -13.60 21.17 5.60
C GLN A 253 -14.75 20.21 5.26
N THR A 254 -15.30 20.30 4.04
CA THR A 254 -16.28 19.33 3.55
C THR A 254 -15.72 17.92 3.52
N PHE A 255 -14.49 17.74 3.02
CA PHE A 255 -13.81 16.45 3.01
C PHE A 255 -13.61 15.90 4.43
N ALA A 256 -13.12 16.73 5.35
CA ALA A 256 -12.94 16.39 6.77
C ALA A 256 -14.24 15.96 7.44
N SER A 257 -15.34 16.68 7.20
CA SER A 257 -16.66 16.31 7.73
C SER A 257 -17.13 14.96 7.19
N GLN A 258 -16.99 14.72 5.88
CA GLN A 258 -17.39 13.46 5.26
C GLN A 258 -16.60 12.27 5.79
N LEU A 259 -15.29 12.43 6.06
CA LEU A 259 -14.46 11.37 6.66
C LEU A 259 -15.03 10.91 8.00
N ILE A 260 -15.39 11.83 8.89
CA ILE A 260 -15.94 11.51 10.21
C ILE A 260 -17.32 10.87 10.09
N THR A 261 -18.22 11.49 9.33
CA THR A 261 -19.61 11.02 9.20
C THR A 261 -19.65 9.61 8.61
N ASN A 262 -18.88 9.35 7.57
CA ASN A 262 -18.87 8.04 6.92
C ASN A 262 -18.17 6.98 7.77
N ALA A 263 -17.04 7.33 8.43
CA ALA A 263 -16.35 6.41 9.33
C ALA A 263 -17.26 5.99 10.47
N LYS A 264 -17.92 6.95 11.14
CA LYS A 264 -18.90 6.66 12.19
C LYS A 264 -20.01 5.74 11.68
N ARG A 265 -20.68 6.11 10.59
CA ARG A 265 -21.77 5.31 9.99
C ARG A 265 -21.34 3.86 9.74
N ASP A 266 -20.19 3.66 9.11
CA ASP A 266 -19.72 2.33 8.73
C ASP A 266 -19.29 1.50 9.95
N ILE A 267 -18.59 2.12 10.92
CA ILE A 267 -18.19 1.46 12.17
C ILE A 267 -19.43 1.04 12.97
N GLU A 268 -20.37 1.97 13.22
CA GLU A 268 -21.57 1.67 14.00
C GLU A 268 -22.43 0.61 13.32
N SER A 269 -22.54 0.67 11.98
CA SER A 269 -23.30 -0.32 11.21
C SER A 269 -22.66 -1.71 11.23
N THR A 270 -21.33 -1.79 11.28
CA THR A 270 -20.60 -3.07 11.25
C THR A 270 -20.52 -3.68 12.64
N PHE A 271 -20.11 -2.91 13.64
CA PHE A 271 -19.83 -3.40 14.99
C PHE A 271 -21.03 -3.33 15.94
N LYS A 272 -22.14 -2.71 15.51
CA LYS A 272 -23.37 -2.53 16.31
C LYS A 272 -23.09 -1.88 17.67
N LYS A 273 -22.14 -0.95 17.69
CA LYS A 273 -21.70 -0.20 18.87
C LYS A 273 -21.58 1.26 18.52
N THR A 274 -21.94 2.14 19.45
CA THR A 274 -21.77 3.59 19.30
C THR A 274 -20.29 3.93 19.11
N TRP A 275 -19.99 4.75 18.11
CA TRP A 275 -18.65 5.25 17.85
C TRP A 275 -18.57 6.75 18.13
N ASN A 276 -17.66 7.13 19.02
CA ASN A 276 -17.46 8.52 19.41
C ASN A 276 -16.73 9.29 18.31
N THR A 277 -17.08 10.57 18.19
CA THR A 277 -16.45 11.50 17.24
C THR A 277 -16.21 12.83 17.92
N ARG A 278 -15.09 13.47 17.60
CA ARG A 278 -14.69 14.77 18.17
C ARG A 278 -14.93 15.95 17.21
N GLY A 279 -15.64 15.71 16.11
CA GLY A 279 -15.98 16.72 15.11
C GLY A 279 -14.81 17.12 14.21
N VAL A 280 -14.99 18.16 13.41
CA VAL A 280 -13.92 18.72 12.56
C VAL A 280 -13.24 19.85 13.29
N LYS A 281 -11.92 19.75 13.47
CA LYS A 281 -11.08 20.82 13.99
C LYS A 281 -10.54 21.65 12.83
N ASP A 282 -10.92 22.92 12.75
CA ASP A 282 -10.28 23.88 11.84
C ASP A 282 -9.13 24.56 12.58
N ALA A 283 -7.91 24.10 12.32
CA ALA A 283 -6.73 24.56 13.04
C ALA A 283 -5.48 24.52 12.15
N ASN A 284 -4.46 25.25 12.58
CA ASN A 284 -3.26 25.49 11.80
C ASN A 284 -2.25 24.33 11.85
N TYR A 285 -2.55 23.21 11.19
CA TYR A 285 -1.66 22.05 11.07
C TYR A 285 -0.93 22.09 9.74
N SER A 286 0.37 21.81 9.74
CA SER A 286 1.18 21.93 8.53
C SER A 286 0.69 21.01 7.40
N GLU A 287 0.31 19.78 7.75
CA GLU A 287 -0.20 18.75 6.83
C GLU A 287 -1.52 19.12 6.14
N THR A 288 -2.20 20.17 6.61
CA THR A 288 -3.45 20.68 6.01
C THR A 288 -3.37 22.15 5.57
N ARG A 289 -2.40 22.91 6.09
CA ARG A 289 -2.11 24.29 5.68
C ARG A 289 -1.28 24.32 4.39
N LEU A 290 -0.20 23.55 4.34
CA LEU A 290 0.80 23.64 3.28
C LEU A 290 0.41 22.99 1.95
N PRO A 291 -0.39 21.90 1.89
CA PRO A 291 -0.83 21.36 0.61
C PRO A 291 -1.55 22.42 -0.21
N ASP A 292 -1.22 22.47 -1.50
CA ASP A 292 -1.86 23.36 -2.48
C ASP A 292 -2.98 22.68 -3.26
N VAL A 293 -3.55 21.64 -2.65
CA VAL A 293 -4.70 20.83 -3.08
C VAL A 293 -5.55 20.53 -1.84
N PRO A 294 -6.83 20.13 -2.00
CA PRO A 294 -7.66 19.68 -0.88
C PRO A 294 -6.93 18.69 0.02
N SER A 295 -7.08 18.86 1.33
CA SER A 295 -6.31 18.11 2.32
C SER A 295 -7.03 17.97 3.65
N SER A 296 -6.88 16.82 4.31
CA SER A 296 -7.33 16.62 5.68
C SER A 296 -6.37 15.72 6.46
N ILE A 297 -6.39 15.83 7.79
CA ILE A 297 -5.92 14.78 8.70
C ILE A 297 -7.15 14.01 9.18
N ILE A 298 -7.06 12.69 9.25
CA ILE A 298 -7.94 11.86 10.06
C ILE A 298 -7.15 11.28 11.22
N GLU A 299 -7.56 11.63 12.43
CA GLU A 299 -7.17 10.94 13.65
C GLU A 299 -8.14 9.79 13.86
N THR A 300 -7.72 8.58 13.52
CA THR A 300 -8.61 7.42 13.41
C THR A 300 -9.27 7.05 14.73
N LEU A 301 -8.47 7.07 15.79
CA LEU A 301 -8.81 6.68 17.17
C LEU A 301 -7.75 7.26 18.12
N SER A 302 -7.92 7.08 19.44
CA SER A 302 -6.85 7.41 20.40
C SER A 302 -5.97 6.20 20.74
N HIS A 303 -4.67 6.27 20.47
CA HIS A 303 -3.72 5.20 20.80
C HIS A 303 -3.33 5.13 22.29
N GLN A 304 -3.73 6.13 23.09
CA GLN A 304 -3.59 6.10 24.55
C GLN A 304 -4.83 5.55 25.27
N ASN A 305 -5.96 5.41 24.57
CA ASN A 305 -7.20 4.95 25.18
C ASN A 305 -7.40 3.45 24.94
N PHE A 306 -7.48 2.65 26.01
CA PHE A 306 -7.60 1.20 25.86
C PHE A 306 -8.87 0.76 25.12
N ALA A 307 -10.00 1.45 25.35
CA ALA A 307 -11.25 1.13 24.65
C ALA A 307 -11.15 1.33 23.13
N ASP A 308 -10.40 2.34 22.68
CA ASP A 308 -10.08 2.55 21.27
C ASP A 308 -9.13 1.46 20.76
N MET A 309 -8.08 1.15 21.51
CA MET A 309 -7.07 0.18 21.08
C MET A 309 -7.59 -1.25 20.97
N LYS A 310 -8.66 -1.62 21.68
CA LYS A 310 -9.38 -2.90 21.42
C LYS A 310 -9.85 -2.99 19.97
N PHE A 311 -10.32 -1.88 19.39
CA PHE A 311 -10.64 -1.80 17.96
C PHE A 311 -9.39 -1.58 17.11
N GLY A 312 -8.47 -0.73 17.57
CA GLY A 312 -7.23 -0.41 16.87
C GLY A 312 -6.34 -1.62 16.61
N GLN A 313 -6.47 -2.69 17.40
CA GLN A 313 -5.76 -3.96 17.18
C GLN A 313 -6.58 -5.01 16.41
N ASP A 314 -7.89 -4.82 16.20
CA ASP A 314 -8.73 -5.75 15.44
C ASP A 314 -8.55 -5.54 13.93
N PRO A 315 -8.07 -6.55 13.18
CA PRO A 315 -7.94 -6.47 11.72
C PRO A 315 -9.26 -6.18 10.99
N ASN A 316 -10.41 -6.61 11.53
CA ASN A 316 -11.72 -6.37 10.92
C ASN A 316 -12.14 -4.90 11.06
N PHE A 317 -11.77 -4.26 12.17
CA PHE A 317 -11.97 -2.82 12.35
C PHE A 317 -11.10 -2.03 11.38
N LYS A 318 -9.81 -2.40 11.25
CA LYS A 318 -8.89 -1.79 10.28
C LYS A 318 -9.44 -1.86 8.85
N PHE A 319 -9.98 -3.01 8.45
CA PHE A 319 -10.63 -3.16 7.14
C PHE A 319 -11.86 -2.25 6.99
N THR A 320 -12.75 -2.23 7.98
CA THR A 320 -13.97 -1.41 7.98
C THR A 320 -13.64 0.08 7.83
N LEU A 321 -12.70 0.57 8.64
CA LEU A 321 -12.27 1.96 8.61
C LEU A 321 -11.57 2.31 7.29
N ALA A 322 -10.63 1.46 6.82
CA ALA A 322 -9.94 1.68 5.55
C ALA A 322 -10.92 1.73 4.37
N ARG A 323 -11.91 0.82 4.34
CA ARG A 323 -12.98 0.82 3.34
C ARG A 323 -13.81 2.11 3.43
N SER A 324 -14.14 2.60 4.63
CA SER A 324 -14.87 3.85 4.81
C SER A 324 -14.11 5.08 4.29
N ILE A 325 -12.80 5.15 4.56
CA ILE A 325 -11.91 6.19 4.06
C ILE A 325 -11.86 6.15 2.53
N TYR A 326 -11.64 4.97 1.94
CA TYR A 326 -11.64 4.79 0.48
C TYR A 326 -12.96 5.28 -0.15
N LYS A 327 -14.11 4.86 0.38
CA LYS A 327 -15.43 5.27 -0.12
C LYS A 327 -15.64 6.78 -0.03
N THR A 328 -15.14 7.40 1.04
CA THR A 328 -15.20 8.84 1.21
C THR A 328 -14.36 9.57 0.16
N ILE A 329 -13.12 9.15 -0.05
CA ILE A 329 -12.23 9.72 -1.09
C ILE A 329 -12.87 9.57 -2.48
N LEU A 330 -13.39 8.38 -2.80
CA LEU A 330 -14.04 8.10 -4.07
C LEU A 330 -15.25 9.02 -4.31
N ARG A 331 -16.15 9.15 -3.33
CA ARG A 331 -17.35 10.01 -3.44
C ARG A 331 -16.97 11.48 -3.52
N TYR A 332 -16.00 11.91 -2.72
CA TYR A 332 -15.52 13.29 -2.69
C TYR A 332 -14.93 13.70 -4.04
N THR A 333 -13.95 12.94 -4.54
CA THR A 333 -13.31 13.21 -5.83
C THR A 333 -14.32 13.14 -6.98
N ALA A 334 -15.18 12.11 -7.02
CA ALA A 334 -16.24 12.01 -8.03
C ALA A 334 -17.17 13.24 -8.02
N SER A 335 -17.52 13.76 -6.83
CA SER A 335 -18.34 14.97 -6.70
C SER A 335 -17.64 16.21 -7.25
N LEU A 336 -16.34 16.38 -7.01
CA LEU A 336 -15.56 17.50 -7.57
C LEU A 336 -15.50 17.47 -9.10
N HIS A 337 -15.58 16.28 -9.69
CA HIS A 337 -15.59 16.08 -11.14
C HIS A 337 -17.00 15.97 -11.75
N ASN A 338 -18.06 16.15 -10.96
CA ASN A 338 -19.45 15.92 -11.37
C ASN A 338 -19.65 14.54 -12.04
N LYS A 339 -19.07 13.50 -11.47
CA LYS A 339 -19.17 12.11 -11.93
C LYS A 339 -19.92 11.25 -10.93
N ALA A 340 -20.65 10.25 -11.44
CA ALA A 340 -21.15 9.16 -10.62
C ALA A 340 -19.98 8.27 -10.15
N CYS A 341 -20.06 7.76 -8.93
CA CYS A 341 -19.09 6.81 -8.39
C CYS A 341 -19.71 5.41 -8.23
N ILE A 342 -18.91 4.38 -8.48
CA ILE A 342 -19.24 2.97 -8.22
C ILE A 342 -18.16 2.46 -7.28
N VAL A 343 -18.56 1.87 -6.16
CA VAL A 343 -17.63 1.30 -5.18
C VAL A 343 -17.15 -0.06 -5.70
N GLN A 344 -15.86 -0.38 -5.59
CA GLN A 344 -15.35 -1.72 -5.86
C GLN A 344 -16.03 -2.81 -4.99
N PRO A 345 -16.19 -4.06 -5.50
CA PRO A 345 -16.83 -5.14 -4.77
C PRO A 345 -16.08 -5.61 -3.52
N LEU A 346 -16.76 -6.42 -2.71
CA LEU A 346 -16.14 -7.25 -1.67
C LEU A 346 -15.57 -8.53 -2.28
N ALA A 347 -14.61 -9.14 -1.58
CA ALA A 347 -14.03 -10.41 -2.02
C ALA A 347 -15.13 -11.49 -2.12
N PRO A 348 -15.13 -12.34 -3.16
CA PRO A 348 -16.00 -13.51 -3.21
C PRO A 348 -15.77 -14.40 -1.98
N ASP A 349 -16.81 -15.11 -1.54
CA ASP A 349 -16.70 -16.09 -0.46
C ASP A 349 -17.02 -17.51 -0.94
N ASN A 350 -16.84 -18.48 -0.04
CA ASN A 350 -17.15 -19.89 -0.27
C ASN A 350 -16.52 -20.42 -1.58
N PHE A 351 -15.26 -20.02 -1.82
CA PHE A 351 -14.48 -20.53 -2.94
C PHE A 351 -14.26 -22.02 -2.73
N ARG A 352 -14.53 -22.81 -3.78
CA ARG A 352 -14.45 -24.27 -3.75
C ARG A 352 -14.18 -24.82 -5.14
N MET A 353 -13.67 -26.05 -5.17
CA MET A 353 -13.35 -26.75 -6.41
C MET A 353 -13.82 -28.19 -6.33
N GLU A 354 -14.31 -28.72 -7.45
CA GLU A 354 -14.73 -30.12 -7.58
C GLU A 354 -14.22 -30.70 -8.90
N TYR A 355 -13.86 -31.99 -8.90
CA TYR A 355 -13.63 -32.73 -10.14
C TYR A 355 -14.97 -33.03 -10.80
N ILE A 356 -15.12 -32.63 -12.07
CA ILE A 356 -16.31 -32.93 -12.88
C ILE A 356 -16.04 -34.02 -13.93
N SER A 357 -14.76 -34.35 -14.15
CA SER A 357 -14.30 -35.54 -14.88
C SER A 357 -12.84 -35.84 -14.49
N LYS A 358 -12.23 -36.88 -15.08
CA LYS A 358 -10.89 -37.39 -14.71
C LYS A 358 -9.81 -36.30 -14.59
N ASN A 359 -9.80 -35.30 -15.45
CA ASN A 359 -8.80 -34.24 -15.47
C ASN A 359 -9.42 -32.84 -15.52
N LYS A 360 -10.73 -32.71 -15.32
CA LYS A 360 -11.43 -31.43 -15.41
C LYS A 360 -12.00 -31.06 -14.06
N ILE A 361 -11.68 -29.86 -13.60
CA ILE A 361 -12.25 -29.30 -12.38
C ILE A 361 -13.21 -28.17 -12.70
N ARG A 362 -14.10 -27.90 -11.76
CA ARG A 362 -14.95 -26.72 -11.73
C ARG A 362 -14.65 -25.90 -10.47
N LEU A 363 -14.26 -24.66 -10.69
CA LEU A 363 -14.18 -23.61 -9.68
C LEU A 363 -15.58 -23.04 -9.45
N ARG A 364 -15.95 -22.79 -8.19
CA ARG A 364 -17.20 -22.12 -7.79
C ARG A 364 -16.98 -21.21 -6.60
N TRP A 365 -17.69 -20.10 -6.57
CA TRP A 365 -17.65 -19.10 -5.50
C TRP A 365 -19.01 -18.43 -5.38
N ASN A 366 -19.24 -17.71 -4.30
CA ASN A 366 -20.45 -16.90 -4.16
C ASN A 366 -20.12 -15.42 -4.38
N GLU A 367 -21.12 -14.68 -4.86
CA GLU A 367 -21.06 -13.22 -4.80
C GLU A 367 -21.24 -12.74 -3.36
N VAL A 368 -20.58 -11.63 -3.00
CA VAL A 368 -20.74 -10.98 -1.70
C VAL A 368 -21.28 -9.58 -1.89
N ASN A 369 -22.48 -9.34 -1.36
CA ASN A 369 -23.13 -8.04 -1.39
C ASN A 369 -22.66 -7.19 -0.21
N ASP A 370 -22.31 -5.91 -0.46
CA ASP A 370 -22.03 -4.94 0.59
C ASP A 370 -23.34 -4.27 1.02
N PRO A 371 -23.86 -4.55 2.24
CA PRO A 371 -25.14 -4.01 2.69
C PRO A 371 -25.10 -2.48 2.86
N LEU A 372 -23.91 -1.89 3.01
CA LEU A 372 -23.75 -0.43 3.13
C LEU A 372 -23.54 0.25 1.78
N GLU A 373 -23.27 -0.52 0.72
CA GLU A 373 -22.88 0.02 -0.59
C GLU A 373 -23.47 -0.78 -1.75
N PRO A 374 -24.74 -0.55 -2.12
CA PRO A 374 -25.40 -1.29 -3.21
C PRO A 374 -24.69 -1.19 -4.57
N THR A 375 -23.92 -0.12 -4.80
CA THR A 375 -23.13 0.03 -6.04
C THR A 375 -21.94 -0.92 -6.11
N ALA A 376 -21.54 -1.54 -4.99
CA ALA A 376 -20.44 -2.50 -4.92
C ALA A 376 -20.77 -3.88 -5.50
N LYS A 377 -21.94 -4.05 -6.10
CA LYS A 377 -22.35 -5.31 -6.70
C LYS A 377 -21.33 -5.79 -7.77
N PRO A 378 -20.88 -7.05 -7.73
CA PRO A 378 -20.03 -7.61 -8.77
C PRO A 378 -20.76 -7.74 -10.10
N THR A 379 -20.00 -7.65 -11.19
CA THR A 379 -20.49 -7.81 -12.57
C THR A 379 -19.66 -8.82 -13.38
N SER A 380 -18.45 -9.14 -12.91
CA SER A 380 -17.56 -10.15 -13.46
C SER A 380 -16.57 -10.59 -12.38
N TYR A 381 -15.73 -11.56 -12.68
CA TYR A 381 -14.71 -12.09 -11.79
C TYR A 381 -13.41 -12.35 -12.56
N ASN A 382 -12.26 -12.01 -11.97
CA ASN A 382 -10.97 -12.45 -12.51
C ASN A 382 -10.56 -13.73 -11.78
N ILE A 383 -10.21 -14.77 -12.55
CA ILE A 383 -9.62 -16.00 -12.05
C ILE A 383 -8.13 -15.92 -12.31
N TYR A 384 -7.35 -15.89 -11.24
CA TYR A 384 -5.90 -15.94 -11.30
C TYR A 384 -5.43 -17.36 -11.11
N MET A 385 -4.46 -17.77 -11.92
CA MET A 385 -3.89 -19.12 -11.88
C MET A 385 -2.36 -19.05 -11.74
N ALA A 386 -1.81 -19.90 -10.87
CA ALA A 386 -0.38 -20.17 -10.78
C ALA A 386 -0.13 -21.67 -10.90
N THR A 387 0.92 -22.07 -11.61
CA THR A 387 1.28 -23.48 -11.82
C THR A 387 2.69 -23.79 -11.34
N GLY A 388 2.88 -24.93 -10.67
CA GLY A 388 4.17 -25.31 -10.11
C GLY A 388 4.76 -24.22 -9.21
N THR A 389 5.95 -23.73 -9.57
CA THR A 389 6.67 -22.67 -8.82
C THR A 389 6.41 -21.25 -9.34
N SER A 390 5.61 -21.07 -10.40
CA SER A 390 5.31 -19.75 -10.94
C SER A 390 4.43 -18.91 -10.01
N ASP A 391 4.47 -17.58 -10.18
CA ASP A 391 3.49 -16.67 -9.59
C ASP A 391 2.17 -16.68 -10.41
N PHE A 392 1.14 -16.05 -9.85
CA PHE A 392 -0.14 -15.88 -10.52
C PHE A 392 -0.01 -15.11 -11.84
N ASP A 393 -0.72 -15.60 -12.85
CA ASP A 393 -0.88 -14.92 -14.14
C ASP A 393 -1.65 -13.59 -14.03
N ASN A 394 -1.93 -12.96 -15.18
CA ASN A 394 -2.68 -11.70 -15.24
C ASN A 394 -4.21 -11.90 -15.18
N GLY A 395 -4.67 -13.12 -14.89
CA GLY A 395 -6.07 -13.47 -14.71
C GLY A 395 -6.89 -13.62 -16.00
N VAL A 396 -7.98 -14.39 -15.90
CA VAL A 396 -9.02 -14.53 -16.92
C VAL A 396 -10.33 -13.99 -16.38
N ASN A 397 -10.95 -13.04 -17.10
CA ASN A 397 -12.23 -12.45 -16.70
C ASN A 397 -13.41 -13.30 -17.17
N VAL A 398 -14.36 -13.57 -16.26
CA VAL A 398 -15.61 -14.29 -16.53
C VAL A 398 -16.81 -13.55 -15.97
N ASN A 399 -17.99 -13.78 -16.53
CA ASN A 399 -19.26 -13.17 -16.10
C ASN A 399 -20.16 -14.13 -15.30
N THR A 400 -19.63 -15.30 -14.92
CA THR A 400 -20.32 -16.34 -14.15
C THR A 400 -19.60 -16.62 -12.84
N ASN A 401 -20.32 -17.14 -11.85
CA ASN A 401 -19.75 -17.54 -10.55
C ASN A 401 -19.13 -18.96 -10.58
N SER A 402 -18.69 -19.38 -11.77
CA SER A 402 -18.08 -20.68 -12.00
C SER A 402 -17.17 -20.63 -13.20
N TYR A 403 -16.12 -21.45 -13.16
CA TYR A 403 -15.16 -21.61 -14.24
C TYR A 403 -14.70 -23.06 -14.29
N GLU A 404 -14.55 -23.61 -15.50
CA GLU A 404 -14.08 -24.97 -15.69
C GLU A 404 -12.75 -24.98 -16.42
N ILE A 405 -11.82 -25.82 -15.95
CA ILE A 405 -10.49 -25.94 -16.54
C ILE A 405 -10.05 -27.40 -16.56
N THR A 406 -9.32 -27.76 -17.61
CA THR A 406 -8.67 -29.06 -17.73
C THR A 406 -7.26 -28.95 -17.16
N LEU A 407 -6.94 -29.80 -16.19
CA LEU A 407 -5.65 -29.87 -15.53
C LEU A 407 -4.71 -30.78 -16.31
N GLU A 408 -3.49 -30.31 -16.52
CA GLU A 408 -2.39 -31.17 -16.91
C GLU A 408 -2.05 -32.15 -15.77
N PRO A 409 -1.88 -33.45 -16.06
CA PRO A 409 -1.46 -34.41 -15.05
C PRO A 409 -0.11 -34.04 -14.44
N ASN A 410 0.04 -34.33 -13.15
CA ASN A 410 1.28 -34.16 -12.38
C ASN A 410 1.75 -32.70 -12.26
N VAL A 411 0.85 -31.72 -12.44
CA VAL A 411 1.10 -30.29 -12.19
C VAL A 411 0.18 -29.78 -11.07
N VAL A 412 0.74 -29.07 -10.10
CA VAL A 412 -0.04 -28.38 -9.06
C VAL A 412 -0.52 -27.03 -9.61
N TYR A 413 -1.82 -26.82 -9.53
CA TYR A 413 -2.48 -25.56 -9.87
C TYR A 413 -2.93 -24.85 -8.59
N ASN A 414 -2.77 -23.53 -8.56
CA ASN A 414 -3.24 -22.67 -7.48
C ASN A 414 -4.14 -21.59 -8.07
N PHE A 415 -5.27 -21.34 -7.42
CA PHE A 415 -6.28 -20.41 -7.91
C PHE A 415 -6.66 -19.41 -6.82
N ARG A 416 -6.93 -18.17 -7.23
CA ARG A 416 -7.62 -17.17 -6.43
C ARG A 416 -8.54 -16.35 -7.31
N ILE A 417 -9.59 -15.78 -6.73
CA ILE A 417 -10.64 -15.11 -7.49
C ILE A 417 -10.89 -13.73 -6.89
N THR A 418 -11.06 -12.74 -7.75
CA THR A 418 -11.50 -11.40 -7.35
C THR A 418 -12.84 -11.09 -8.03
N ALA A 419 -13.67 -10.30 -7.35
CA ALA A 419 -14.88 -9.73 -7.91
C ALA A 419 -14.56 -8.39 -8.58
N CYS A 420 -15.17 -8.15 -9.73
CA CYS A 420 -14.94 -6.95 -10.54
C CYS A 420 -16.25 -6.22 -10.84
N ASN A 421 -16.19 -4.90 -10.78
CA ASN A 421 -17.19 -4.02 -11.38
C ASN A 421 -16.51 -2.79 -11.99
N ARG A 422 -17.31 -1.86 -12.51
CA ARG A 422 -16.78 -0.61 -13.09
C ARG A 422 -16.05 0.31 -12.09
N GLY A 423 -16.22 0.07 -10.79
CA GLY A 423 -15.54 0.77 -9.70
C GLY A 423 -14.17 0.18 -9.34
N GLY A 424 -13.87 -1.05 -9.77
CA GLY A 424 -12.58 -1.69 -9.53
C GLY A 424 -12.70 -3.18 -9.23
N GLU A 425 -11.64 -3.69 -8.62
CA GLU A 425 -11.43 -5.10 -8.29
C GLU A 425 -11.34 -5.29 -6.77
N SER A 426 -11.96 -6.36 -6.26
CA SER A 426 -11.94 -6.68 -4.84
C SER A 426 -10.59 -7.23 -4.36
N PHE A 427 -10.45 -7.39 -3.05
CA PHE A 427 -9.46 -8.33 -2.52
C PHE A 427 -9.73 -9.76 -3.03
N PRO A 428 -8.71 -10.61 -3.12
CA PRO A 428 -8.89 -11.98 -3.59
C PRO A 428 -9.57 -12.86 -2.52
N THR A 429 -10.15 -13.96 -2.97
CA THR A 429 -10.43 -15.13 -2.13
C THR A 429 -9.13 -15.67 -1.50
N GLU A 430 -9.27 -16.64 -0.61
CA GLU A 430 -8.17 -17.55 -0.30
C GLU A 430 -7.64 -18.26 -1.57
N VAL A 431 -6.40 -18.74 -1.48
CA VAL A 431 -5.80 -19.58 -2.51
C VAL A 431 -6.18 -21.03 -2.26
N LEU A 432 -6.83 -21.65 -3.23
CA LEU A 432 -7.07 -23.09 -3.26
C LEU A 432 -6.21 -23.76 -4.33
N SER A 433 -5.87 -25.02 -4.10
CA SER A 433 -4.99 -25.79 -4.99
C SER A 433 -5.66 -27.05 -5.52
N ALA A 434 -5.33 -27.41 -6.76
CA ALA A 434 -5.78 -28.64 -7.40
C ALA A 434 -4.58 -29.38 -7.99
N TYR A 435 -4.60 -30.70 -7.87
CA TYR A 435 -3.56 -31.58 -8.40
C TYR A 435 -4.19 -32.86 -8.94
N ASN A 436 -3.88 -33.18 -10.19
CA ASN A 436 -4.33 -34.40 -10.85
C ASN A 436 -3.14 -35.35 -11.04
N LYS A 437 -3.04 -36.39 -10.21
CA LYS A 437 -2.02 -37.44 -10.38
C LYS A 437 -2.44 -38.40 -11.48
N GLU A 438 -1.55 -38.66 -12.43
CA GLU A 438 -1.80 -39.69 -13.43
C GLU A 438 -2.02 -41.06 -12.78
N GLY A 439 -3.10 -41.75 -13.17
CA GLY A 439 -3.45 -43.05 -12.61
C GLY A 439 -4.09 -43.02 -11.20
N ALA A 440 -4.48 -41.84 -10.70
CA ALA A 440 -5.18 -41.71 -9.42
C ALA A 440 -6.43 -42.61 -9.35
N LYS A 441 -6.59 -43.31 -8.23
CA LYS A 441 -7.75 -44.19 -7.94
C LYS A 441 -8.71 -43.60 -6.93
N GLN A 442 -8.29 -42.57 -6.21
CA GLN A 442 -9.03 -41.92 -5.13
C GLN A 442 -8.84 -40.41 -5.22
N THR A 443 -9.76 -39.66 -4.61
CA THR A 443 -9.71 -38.20 -4.51
C THR A 443 -9.47 -37.79 -3.07
N ILE A 444 -8.56 -36.84 -2.86
CA ILE A 444 -8.31 -36.23 -1.56
C ILE A 444 -8.90 -34.82 -1.59
N LEU A 445 -9.70 -34.49 -0.57
CA LEU A 445 -10.21 -33.14 -0.36
C LEU A 445 -9.31 -32.42 0.65
N ILE A 446 -8.75 -31.28 0.26
CA ILE A 446 -8.02 -30.38 1.16
C ILE A 446 -8.97 -29.26 1.56
N VAL A 447 -9.14 -29.05 2.86
CA VAL A 447 -10.03 -28.01 3.42
C VAL A 447 -9.19 -27.01 4.20
N ASN A 448 -9.32 -25.71 3.89
CA ASN A 448 -8.76 -24.67 4.75
C ASN A 448 -9.67 -24.44 5.96
N GLY A 449 -9.26 -24.95 7.13
CA GLY A 449 -9.95 -24.70 8.39
C GLY A 449 -9.54 -23.41 9.11
N PHE A 450 -8.59 -22.64 8.56
CA PHE A 450 -7.95 -21.53 9.27
C PHE A 450 -8.20 -20.17 8.62
N TYR A 451 -9.34 -19.58 8.96
CA TYR A 451 -9.78 -18.26 8.48
C TYR A 451 -9.58 -17.13 9.51
N ARG A 452 -8.88 -17.41 10.61
CA ARG A 452 -8.80 -16.53 11.77
C ARG A 452 -8.09 -15.22 11.44
N LEU A 453 -8.72 -14.11 11.85
CA LEU A 453 -8.15 -12.78 12.03
C LEU A 453 -8.55 -12.27 13.42
N SER A 454 -7.61 -11.74 14.18
CA SER A 454 -7.88 -11.31 15.55
C SER A 454 -6.85 -10.31 16.07
N SER A 455 -7.27 -9.51 17.05
CA SER A 455 -6.35 -8.78 17.92
C SER A 455 -5.55 -9.75 18.80
N PRO A 456 -4.48 -9.28 19.49
CA PRO A 456 -3.89 -10.00 20.61
C PRO A 456 -4.93 -10.26 21.72
N ALA A 457 -4.64 -11.21 22.61
CA ALA A 457 -5.50 -11.48 23.76
C ALA A 457 -5.65 -10.23 24.63
N VAL A 458 -6.90 -9.93 24.99
CA VAL A 458 -7.25 -8.74 25.77
C VAL A 458 -7.41 -9.13 27.23
N ILE A 459 -6.68 -8.46 28.12
CA ILE A 459 -6.95 -8.46 29.56
C ILE A 459 -7.73 -7.18 29.86
N ASP A 460 -8.91 -7.30 30.46
CA ASP A 460 -9.74 -6.17 30.88
C ASP A 460 -10.67 -6.61 32.01
N ASN A 461 -10.17 -6.58 33.25
CA ASN A 461 -10.93 -6.93 34.46
C ASN A 461 -10.82 -5.80 35.50
N ASP A 462 -11.32 -5.99 36.72
CA ASP A 462 -11.37 -4.91 37.73
C ASP A 462 -9.99 -4.37 38.14
N VAL A 463 -8.92 -5.17 38.00
CA VAL A 463 -7.56 -4.85 38.47
C VAL A 463 -6.53 -4.78 37.35
N GLU A 464 -6.76 -5.44 36.22
CA GLU A 464 -5.81 -5.56 35.12
C GLU A 464 -6.36 -5.07 33.77
N GLN A 465 -5.47 -4.51 32.94
CA GLN A 465 -5.75 -4.06 31.58
C GLN A 465 -4.55 -4.22 30.64
N GLY A 466 -4.77 -4.69 29.43
CA GLY A 466 -3.75 -4.65 28.37
C GLY A 466 -3.91 -5.73 27.31
N PHE A 467 -2.84 -5.94 26.53
CA PHE A 467 -2.75 -6.92 25.46
C PHE A 467 -1.70 -7.98 25.81
N ASN A 468 -2.14 -9.21 26.08
CA ASN A 468 -1.26 -10.31 26.45
C ASN A 468 -0.83 -11.11 25.22
N PHE A 469 0.34 -10.77 24.71
CA PHE A 469 0.93 -11.42 23.53
C PHE A 469 1.29 -12.90 23.76
N GLU A 470 1.59 -13.30 24.99
CA GLU A 470 1.96 -14.68 25.33
C GLU A 470 0.75 -15.61 25.33
N ALA A 471 -0.41 -15.11 25.75
CA ALA A 471 -1.66 -15.87 25.68
C ALA A 471 -2.12 -16.02 24.23
N ASP A 472 -2.11 -14.93 23.47
CA ASP A 472 -2.39 -14.94 22.04
C ASP A 472 -1.83 -13.68 21.37
N PRO A 473 -0.90 -13.80 20.41
CA PRO A 473 -0.35 -12.64 19.71
C PRO A 473 -1.34 -12.00 18.73
N GLY A 474 -2.48 -12.63 18.46
CA GLY A 474 -3.40 -12.21 17.42
C GLY A 474 -2.87 -12.54 16.01
N ILE A 475 -3.71 -12.29 15.00
CA ILE A 475 -3.40 -12.63 13.60
C ILE A 475 -3.93 -11.55 12.68
N SER A 476 -3.03 -10.80 12.04
CA SER A 476 -3.37 -9.79 11.03
C SER A 476 -3.70 -10.40 9.67
N TYR A 477 -4.37 -9.62 8.81
CA TYR A 477 -4.45 -9.95 7.38
C TYR A 477 -3.08 -9.65 6.74
N GLY A 478 -2.37 -10.71 6.33
CA GLY A 478 -1.02 -10.60 5.79
C GLY A 478 -0.01 -10.03 6.79
N LYS A 479 1.13 -9.60 6.25
CA LYS A 479 2.26 -9.05 7.01
C LYS A 479 1.89 -7.70 7.64
N THR A 480 2.25 -7.50 8.91
CA THR A 480 2.06 -6.23 9.62
C THR A 480 3.38 -5.68 10.13
N ALA A 481 3.53 -4.36 10.07
CA ALA A 481 4.50 -3.62 10.87
C ALA A 481 3.75 -2.93 12.03
N GLY A 482 4.48 -2.48 13.05
CA GLY A 482 3.90 -1.66 14.12
C GLY A 482 3.82 -2.32 15.49
N TRP A 483 4.49 -3.46 15.70
CA TRP A 483 4.72 -3.99 17.05
C TRP A 483 6.02 -3.40 17.62
N ASN A 484 5.98 -3.01 18.89
CA ASN A 484 7.16 -2.55 19.62
C ASN A 484 7.74 -3.72 20.43
N GLY A 485 6.94 -4.29 21.35
CA GLY A 485 7.29 -5.47 22.12
C GLY A 485 6.15 -5.95 23.00
N ARG A 486 6.42 -6.97 23.81
CA ARG A 486 5.45 -7.55 24.76
C ARG A 486 5.15 -6.59 25.89
N GLN A 487 3.87 -6.47 26.27
CA GLN A 487 3.49 -5.78 27.51
C GLN A 487 3.84 -6.63 28.72
N SER A 488 4.38 -5.99 29.77
CA SER A 488 4.80 -6.65 31.00
C SER A 488 4.07 -6.16 32.25
N ASN A 489 3.31 -5.06 32.17
CA ASN A 489 2.55 -4.54 33.29
C ASN A 489 1.10 -4.26 32.89
N PHE A 490 0.18 -4.90 33.62
CA PHE A 490 -1.25 -4.83 33.39
C PHE A 490 -1.99 -4.13 34.54
N ASP A 491 -1.34 -3.72 35.62
CA ASP A 491 -1.99 -3.18 36.83
C ASP A 491 -2.63 -1.81 36.55
N LYS A 492 -3.97 -1.75 36.63
CA LYS A 492 -4.76 -0.53 36.40
C LYS A 492 -4.41 0.60 37.37
N THR A 493 -3.92 0.30 38.57
CA THR A 493 -3.50 1.32 39.55
C THR A 493 -2.21 2.05 39.14
N GLN A 494 -1.53 1.57 38.10
CA GLN A 494 -0.37 2.20 37.48
C GLN A 494 -0.70 3.04 36.24
N SER A 495 -1.98 3.25 35.95
CA SER A 495 -2.43 4.11 34.85
C SER A 495 -1.94 5.56 35.01
N GLY A 496 -1.52 6.18 33.90
CA GLY A 496 -1.03 7.56 33.87
C GLY A 496 0.38 7.78 34.44
N LYS A 497 1.10 6.71 34.79
CA LYS A 497 2.51 6.77 35.24
C LYS A 497 3.47 6.57 34.06
N GLU A 498 4.75 6.84 34.28
CA GLU A 498 5.83 6.58 33.33
C GLU A 498 6.85 5.56 33.88
N GLY A 499 7.64 4.96 33.00
CA GLY A 499 8.67 3.98 33.35
C GLY A 499 8.17 2.54 33.44
N SER A 500 9.05 1.64 33.88
CA SER A 500 8.83 0.18 33.86
C SER A 500 7.67 -0.31 34.73
N ALA A 501 7.24 0.51 35.70
CA ALA A 501 6.12 0.23 36.58
C ALA A 501 4.78 0.77 36.05
N ALA A 502 4.74 1.46 34.90
CA ALA A 502 3.52 2.02 34.34
C ALA A 502 2.63 0.96 33.67
N LEU A 503 1.32 1.18 33.68
CA LEU A 503 0.36 0.36 32.94
C LEU A 503 0.72 0.33 31.44
N GLY A 504 0.75 -0.87 30.85
CA GLY A 504 1.04 -1.06 29.44
C GLY A 504 2.51 -0.94 29.08
N TYR A 505 3.42 -0.78 30.06
CA TYR A 505 4.86 -0.86 29.82
C TYR A 505 5.21 -2.17 29.11
N GLY A 506 6.13 -2.09 28.15
CA GLY A 506 6.54 -3.23 27.35
C GLY A 506 7.93 -3.07 26.75
N GLY A 507 8.42 -4.13 26.11
CA GLY A 507 9.71 -4.16 25.44
C GLY A 507 9.73 -3.54 24.04
N ASP A 508 10.88 -3.62 23.39
CA ASP A 508 11.17 -3.12 22.04
C ASP A 508 11.70 -4.20 21.07
N GLU A 509 11.57 -5.47 21.45
CA GLU A 509 12.16 -6.60 20.73
C GLU A 509 11.57 -6.84 19.32
N PHE A 510 10.46 -6.18 18.98
CA PHE A 510 9.81 -6.22 17.68
C PHE A 510 9.98 -4.94 16.86
N VAL A 511 10.65 -3.91 17.38
CA VAL A 511 10.93 -2.68 16.64
C VAL A 511 11.65 -2.99 15.33
N GLY A 512 11.16 -2.39 14.24
CA GLY A 512 11.71 -2.60 12.89
C GLY A 512 11.37 -3.95 12.25
N LYS A 513 10.68 -4.86 12.95
CA LYS A 513 10.30 -6.18 12.41
C LYS A 513 8.93 -6.12 11.74
N PHE A 514 8.81 -6.89 10.65
CA PHE A 514 7.54 -7.16 10.00
C PHE A 514 7.09 -8.56 10.37
N ILE A 515 5.98 -8.67 11.10
CA ILE A 515 5.45 -9.95 11.59
C ILE A 515 4.48 -10.52 10.57
N ALA A 516 4.60 -11.82 10.29
CA ALA A 516 3.69 -12.51 9.39
C ALA A 516 2.29 -12.62 10.01
N GLY A 517 1.26 -12.51 9.17
CA GLY A 517 -0.13 -12.79 9.54
C GLY A 517 -0.76 -13.77 8.55
N ASN A 518 -2.08 -13.85 8.56
CA ASN A 518 -2.83 -14.77 7.73
C ASN A 518 -2.79 -14.35 6.26
N ASN A 519 -2.15 -15.16 5.42
CA ASN A 519 -2.02 -14.94 3.97
C ASN A 519 -3.01 -15.76 3.15
N PHE A 520 -3.90 -16.53 3.80
CA PHE A 520 -4.97 -17.33 3.20
C PHE A 520 -4.50 -18.23 2.04
N ASN A 521 -3.33 -18.88 2.18
CA ASN A 521 -2.77 -19.74 1.12
C ASN A 521 -2.35 -21.14 1.57
N TYR A 522 -2.77 -21.58 2.76
CA TYR A 522 -2.28 -22.80 3.41
C TYR A 522 -2.57 -24.09 2.63
N VAL A 523 -3.61 -24.11 1.80
CA VAL A 523 -3.95 -25.27 0.96
C VAL A 523 -2.80 -25.65 0.03
N ARG A 524 -2.03 -24.66 -0.44
CA ARG A 524 -0.88 -24.89 -1.32
C ARG A 524 0.16 -25.79 -0.66
N THR A 525 0.50 -25.53 0.61
CA THR A 525 1.48 -26.33 1.35
C THR A 525 1.08 -27.81 1.40
N HIS A 526 -0.20 -28.09 1.65
CA HIS A 526 -0.71 -29.46 1.69
C HIS A 526 -0.78 -30.11 0.31
N ALA A 527 -1.18 -29.36 -0.72
CA ALA A 527 -1.21 -29.85 -2.09
C ALA A 527 0.20 -30.21 -2.61
N ASP A 528 1.19 -29.38 -2.32
CA ASP A 528 2.59 -29.63 -2.68
C ASP A 528 3.13 -30.89 -1.97
N ALA A 529 2.83 -31.07 -0.68
CA ALA A 529 3.19 -32.27 0.08
C ALA A 529 2.56 -33.55 -0.52
N ILE A 530 1.26 -33.52 -0.84
CA ILE A 530 0.56 -34.64 -1.47
C ILE A 530 1.13 -34.93 -2.87
N ALA A 531 1.45 -33.89 -3.65
CA ALA A 531 1.99 -34.04 -4.99
C ALA A 531 3.39 -34.67 -5.02
N SER A 532 4.16 -34.50 -3.94
CA SER A 532 5.48 -35.11 -3.78
C SER A 532 5.47 -36.60 -3.39
N CYS A 533 4.29 -37.15 -3.05
CA CYS A 533 4.08 -38.59 -2.84
C CYS A 533 3.82 -39.31 -4.18
#